data_AF-A0A955G9T1-F1
#
_entry.id   AF-A0A955G9T1-F1
#
_cell.length_a   1.000
_cell.length_b   1.000
_cell.length_c   1.000
_cell.angle_alpha   90.00
_cell.angle_beta   90.00
_cell.angle_gamma   90.00
#
_symmetry.space_group_name_H-M   'P 1'
#
loop_
_entity.id
_entity.type
_entity.pdbx_description
1 polymer ?
#
loop_
_entity_poly.entity_id
_entity_poly.type
_entity_poly.pdbx_seq_one_letter_code
_entity_poly.pdbx_strand_id
1 'polypeptide(L)' 'MKKQSSTVKTRGTQLLLAVLMFFIAWLLLLRATDTGSLQQWALVLLAIGLGFNRIYVGLFRKSTNNK' A
#
# COMPACT_ATOMS: atom_id res chain seq x y z
N MET A 1 21.80 -16.09 -18.61
CA MET A 1 21.08 -15.20 -17.67
C MET A 1 19.59 -15.50 -17.73
N LYS A 2 19.00 -16.08 -16.68
CA LYS A 2 17.55 -16.37 -16.63
C LYS A 2 16.79 -15.04 -16.63
N LYS A 3 16.05 -14.74 -17.70
CA LYS A 3 15.08 -13.62 -17.74
C LYS A 3 13.95 -13.94 -16.77
N GLN A 4 14.15 -13.59 -15.51
CA GLN A 4 13.11 -13.66 -14.49
C GLN A 4 12.03 -12.63 -14.85
N SER A 5 10.86 -13.15 -15.24
CA SER A 5 9.65 -12.43 -15.64
C SER A 5 9.49 -11.08 -14.92
N SER A 6 9.56 -9.99 -15.70
CA SER A 6 9.38 -8.61 -15.23
C SER A 6 8.08 -8.43 -14.43
N THR A 7 7.06 -9.23 -14.71
CA THR A 7 5.77 -9.24 -14.01
C THR A 7 5.86 -9.66 -12.54
N VAL A 8 6.79 -10.57 -12.17
CA VAL A 8 6.94 -11.05 -10.78
C VAL A 8 7.63 -9.99 -9.92
N LYS A 9 8.62 -9.27 -10.48
CA LYS A 9 9.28 -8.15 -9.79
C LYS A 9 8.27 -7.04 -9.48
N THR A 10 7.41 -6.65 -10.44
CA THR A 10 6.44 -5.56 -10.25
C THR A 10 5.42 -5.85 -9.15
N ARG A 11 4.92 -7.09 -9.04
CA ARG A 11 3.99 -7.50 -7.97
C ARG A 11 4.65 -7.48 -6.59
N GLY A 12 5.89 -7.98 -6.49
CA GLY A 12 6.67 -7.92 -5.25
C GLY A 12 6.90 -6.48 -4.77
N THR A 13 7.22 -5.56 -5.69
CA THR A 13 7.39 -4.13 -5.34
C THR A 13 6.09 -3.48 -4.88
N GLN A 14 4.94 -3.84 -5.49
CA GLN A 14 3.63 -3.32 -5.08
C GLN A 14 3.21 -3.79 -3.69
N LEU A 15 3.45 -5.07 -3.39
CA LEU A 15 3.23 -5.63 -2.05
C LEU A 15 4.15 -4.98 -1.00
N LEU A 16 5.44 -4.80 -1.32
CA LEU A 16 6.38 -4.12 -0.44
C LEU A 16 5.95 -2.68 -0.15
N LEU A 17 5.50 -1.95 -1.17
CA LEU A 17 4.95 -0.60 -1.04
C LEU A 17 3.69 -0.57 -0.16
N ALA A 18 2.81 -1.56 -0.31
CA ALA A 18 1.63 -1.65 0.54
C ALA A 18 2.00 -1.88 2.01
N VAL A 19 2.91 -2.80 2.30
CA VAL A 19 3.40 -3.07 3.67
C VAL A 19 4.02 -1.81 4.28
N LEU A 20 4.83 -1.07 3.51
CA LEU A 20 5.39 0.22 3.93
C LEU A 20 4.30 1.24 4.27
N MET A 21 3.24 1.35 3.46
CA MET A 21 2.13 2.25 3.73
C MET A 21 1.33 1.87 4.98
N PHE A 22 1.15 0.57 5.25
CA PHE A 22 0.56 0.10 6.51
C PHE A 22 1.43 0.44 7.72
N PHE A 23 2.75 0.33 7.59
CA PHE A 23 3.68 0.73 8.66
C PHE A 23 3.62 2.24 8.92
N ILE A 24 3.56 3.07 7.88
CA ILE A 24 3.38 4.51 8.02
C ILE A 24 2.01 4.83 8.65
N ALA A 25 0.95 4.16 8.22
CA ALA A 25 -0.39 4.33 8.80
C ALA A 25 -0.41 3.99 10.30
N TRP A 26 0.35 2.97 10.72
CA TRP A 26 0.52 2.61 12.12
C TRP A 26 1.22 3.72 12.94
N LEU A 27 2.29 4.31 12.40
CA LEU A 27 2.96 5.44 13.06
C LEU A 27 2.06 6.68 13.14
N LEU A 28 1.29 6.95 12.09
CA LEU A 28 0.30 8.03 12.09
C LEU A 28 -0.82 7.75 13.10
N LEU A 29 -1.22 6.49 13.27
CA LEU A 29 -2.22 6.10 14.27
C LEU A 29 -1.74 6.41 15.67
N LEU A 30 -0.50 6.00 16.02
CA LEU A 30 0.12 6.31 17.31
C LEU A 30 0.13 7.81 17.59
N ARG A 31 0.51 8.60 16.58
CA ARG A 31 0.52 10.07 16.71
C ARG A 31 -0.90 10.66 16.82
N ALA A 32 -1.87 10.11 16.09
CA ALA A 32 -3.25 10.55 16.11
C ALA A 32 -3.91 10.26 17.46
N THR A 33 -3.58 9.13 18.10
CA THR A 33 -4.00 8.83 19.47
C THR A 33 -3.39 9.80 20.49
N ASP A 34 -2.13 10.20 20.33
CA ASP A 34 -1.48 11.16 21.25
C ASP A 34 -1.99 12.59 21.08
N THR A 35 -2.24 13.03 19.85
CA THR A 35 -2.69 14.42 19.58
C THR A 35 -4.21 14.59 19.65
N GLY A 36 -5.00 13.52 19.52
CA GLY A 36 -6.47 13.58 19.52
C GLY A 36 -7.08 14.38 18.36
N SER A 37 -6.27 14.82 17.38
CA SER A 37 -6.72 15.68 16.29
C SER A 37 -7.50 14.89 15.24
N LEU A 38 -8.72 15.34 14.94
CA LEU A 38 -9.59 14.77 13.90
C LEU A 38 -8.90 14.71 12.53
N GLN A 39 -8.05 15.70 12.22
CA GLN A 39 -7.29 15.73 10.97
C GLN A 39 -6.27 14.58 10.88
N GLN A 40 -5.65 14.20 11.99
CA GLN A 40 -4.72 13.07 12.01
C GLN A 40 -5.45 11.74 11.83
N TRP A 41 -6.63 11.58 12.44
CA TRP A 41 -7.49 10.42 12.20
C TRP A 41 -7.95 10.30 10.75
N ALA A 42 -8.29 11.42 10.09
CA ALA A 42 -8.61 11.44 8.67
C ALA A 42 -7.42 11.00 7.79
N LEU A 43 -6.20 11.42 8.13
CA LEU A 43 -4.98 10.99 7.43
C LEU A 43 -4.70 9.50 7.63
N VAL A 44 -4.95 8.96 8.82
CA VAL A 44 -4.83 7.52 9.10
C VAL A 44 -5.79 6.71 8.24
N LEU A 45 -7.07 7.12 8.18
CA LEU A 45 -8.07 6.46 7.34
C LEU A 45 -7.71 6.50 5.86
N LEU A 46 -7.22 7.65 5.37
CA LEU A 46 -6.72 7.78 3.99
C LEU A 46 -5.52 6.87 3.72
N ALA A 47 -4.55 6.82 4.63
CA ALA A 47 -3.36 5.97 4.48
C ALA A 47 -3.72 4.48 4.42
N ILE A 48 -4.64 4.04 5.29
CA ILE A 48 -5.16 2.66 5.28
C ILE A 48 -5.91 2.38 3.98
N GLY A 49 -6.79 3.28 3.54
CA GLY A 49 -7.55 3.14 2.30
C GLY A 49 -6.65 3.05 1.06
N LEU A 50 -5.60 3.87 0.98
CA LEU A 50 -4.59 3.80 -0.08
C LEU A 50 -3.78 2.50 -0.04
N GLY A 51 -3.46 2.02 1.17
CA GLY A 51 -2.83 0.71 1.38
C GLY A 51 -3.69 -0.43 0.83
N PHE A 52 -4.98 -0.47 1.18
CA PHE A 52 -5.92 -1.45 0.64
C PHE A 52 -6.06 -1.36 -0.88
N ASN A 53 -6.16 -0.15 -1.45
CA ASN A 53 -6.23 0.03 -2.90
C ASN A 53 -4.97 -0.51 -3.60
N ARG A 54 -3.78 -0.30 -3.02
CA ARG A 54 -2.52 -0.85 -3.56
C ARG A 54 -2.44 -2.37 -3.46
N ILE A 55 -2.90 -2.96 -2.36
CA ILE A 55 -3.02 -4.42 -2.22
C ILE A 55 -4.00 -4.97 -3.25
N TYR A 56 -5.16 -4.32 -3.38
CA TYR A 56 -6.19 -4.71 -4.34
C TYR A 56 -5.66 -4.67 -5.78
N VAL A 57 -4.96 -3.60 -6.16
CA VAL A 57 -4.29 -3.50 -7.46
C VAL A 57 -3.19 -4.54 -7.61
N GLY A 58 -2.35 -4.78 -6.59
CA GLY A 58 -1.26 -5.76 -6.68
C GLY A 58 -1.72 -7.22 -6.76
N LEU A 59 -2.83 -7.56 -6.10
CA LEU A 59 -3.40 -8.91 -6.07
C LEU A 59 -4.38 -9.16 -7.22
N PHE A 60 -5.26 -8.20 -7.51
CA PHE A 60 -6.42 -8.40 -8.41
C PHE A 60 -6.32 -7.66 -9.74
N ARG A 61 -5.43 -6.66 -9.89
CA ARG A 61 -5.15 -6.10 -11.23
C ARG A 61 -4.26 -7.06 -12.00
N LYS A 62 -4.88 -8.15 -12.45
CA LYS A 62 -4.32 -9.07 -13.43
C LYS A 62 -3.94 -8.23 -14.65
N SER A 63 -2.64 -8.22 -14.96
CA SER A 63 -2.01 -7.67 -16.17
C SER A 63 -2.98 -7.52 -17.36
N THR A 64 -3.70 -6.41 -17.44
CA THR A 64 -4.45 -6.00 -18.64
C THR A 64 -3.45 -5.41 -19.62
N ASN A 65 -2.43 -6.17 -19.98
CA ASN A 65 -1.41 -5.78 -20.95
C ASN A 65 -1.03 -6.98 -21.84
N ASN A 66 -2.06 -7.71 -22.27
CA ASN A 66 -2.03 -8.51 -23.49
C ASN A 66 -3.16 -7.96 -24.39
N LYS A 67 -2.88 -6.81 -25.02
CA LYS A 67 -3.46 -6.45 -26.31
C LYS A 67 -2.35 -5.82 -27.13
#